data_AF-A0AA41YPP2-F1
#
_entry.id   AF-A0AA41YPP2-F1
#
_cell.length_a   1.000
_cell.length_b   1.000
_cell.length_c   1.000
_cell.angle_alpha   90.00
_cell.angle_beta   90.00
_cell.angle_gamma   90.00
#
_symmetry.space_group_name_H-M   'P 1'
#
loop_
_entity.id
_entity.type
_entity.pdbx_description
1 polymer ?
#
loop_
_entity_poly.entity_id
_entity_poly.type
_entity_poly.pdbx_seq_one_letter_code
_entity_poly.pdbx_strand_id
1 'polypeptide(L)'
;MLVQSFWRGELVASLGNPATIKADQRELALDVLKQFPDHPGLVVVESQSKAPPAIIVDDDGSEWGDPRAVIIWPADTKTRNGSLLKQACENLAAVDWCDYHDDFKVMLSELLVLRADFQAFCRAKGYRLPAFWSGDAKPNVAAQAKIDCRNWLRQEVRQLRDAKPMRKAAYRAEAREQFRDLTARAFDKIWEATVPDRWKRPGAPPGPRSKAGSAPRKS
;
A
#
# COMPACT_ATOMS: atom_id res chain seq x y z
N MET A 1 -20.20 -7.23 -5.19
CA MET A 1 -20.01 -5.83 -5.63
C MET A 1 -18.54 -5.40 -5.68
N LEU A 2 -17.78 -5.35 -4.56
CA LEU A 2 -16.39 -4.86 -4.59
C LEU A 2 -15.46 -5.69 -5.49
N VAL A 3 -15.54 -7.02 -5.39
CA VAL A 3 -14.77 -7.96 -6.24
C VAL A 3 -15.09 -7.75 -7.73
N GLN A 4 -16.37 -7.53 -8.06
CA GLN A 4 -16.79 -7.26 -9.44
C GLN A 4 -16.21 -5.93 -9.94
N SER A 5 -16.20 -4.89 -9.11
CA SER A 5 -15.57 -3.61 -9.44
C SER A 5 -14.04 -3.70 -9.56
N PHE A 6 -13.39 -4.58 -8.78
CA PHE A 6 -11.97 -4.90 -8.96
C PHE A 6 -11.72 -5.51 -10.34
N TRP A 7 -12.47 -6.55 -10.73
CA TRP A 7 -12.33 -7.17 -12.04
C TRP A 7 -12.57 -6.18 -13.19
N ARG A 8 -13.62 -5.37 -13.09
CA ARG A 8 -13.91 -4.30 -14.07
C ARG A 8 -12.87 -3.18 -14.12
N GLY A 9 -11.90 -3.15 -13.21
CA GLY A 9 -10.90 -2.10 -13.11
C GLY A 9 -11.47 -0.76 -12.60
N GLU A 10 -12.66 -0.78 -12.01
CA GLU A 10 -13.30 0.40 -11.42
C GLU A 10 -12.75 0.70 -10.01
N LEU A 11 -12.31 -0.35 -9.31
CA LEU A 11 -11.69 -0.28 -8.00
C LEU A 11 -10.24 -0.75 -8.09
N VAL A 12 -9.31 0.16 -7.81
CA VAL A 12 -7.89 -0.18 -7.73
C VAL A 12 -7.64 -0.93 -6.42
N ALA A 13 -7.16 -2.16 -6.52
CA ALA A 13 -6.80 -3.01 -5.39
C ALA A 13 -5.54 -3.80 -5.72
N SER A 14 -4.81 -4.24 -4.70
CA SER A 14 -3.55 -4.96 -4.87
C SER A 14 -3.40 -6.19 -3.99
N LEU A 15 -2.73 -7.20 -4.53
CA LEU A 15 -2.24 -8.34 -3.78
C LEU A 15 -0.88 -7.98 -3.17
N GLY A 16 -0.86 -7.81 -1.84
CA GLY A 16 0.33 -7.36 -1.12
C GLY A 16 0.56 -5.84 -1.18
N ASN A 17 1.80 -5.41 -0.95
CA ASN A 17 2.13 -4.00 -0.71
C ASN A 17 1.87 -3.12 -1.97
N PRO A 18 0.94 -2.14 -1.91
CA PRO A 18 0.61 -1.26 -3.03
C PRO A 18 1.81 -0.47 -3.58
N ALA A 19 2.80 -0.16 -2.74
CA ALA A 19 3.94 0.68 -3.09
C ALA A 19 4.99 -0.01 -3.99
N THR A 20 4.91 -1.34 -4.16
CA THR A 20 5.94 -2.12 -4.84
C THR A 20 5.49 -2.71 -6.17
N ILE A 21 4.30 -2.36 -6.64
CA ILE A 21 3.62 -3.09 -7.69
C ILE A 21 3.84 -2.45 -9.06
N LYS A 22 4.30 -3.27 -10.01
CA LYS A 22 4.52 -2.88 -11.42
C LYS A 22 3.57 -3.57 -12.41
N ALA A 23 2.87 -4.63 -11.99
CA ALA A 23 2.02 -5.45 -12.86
C ALA A 23 0.54 -5.23 -12.54
N ASP A 24 -0.33 -5.43 -13.55
CA ASP A 24 -1.78 -5.42 -13.36
C ASP A 24 -2.17 -6.54 -12.39
N GLN A 25 -2.81 -6.15 -11.29
CA GLN A 25 -3.14 -7.05 -10.19
C GLN A 25 -4.19 -8.09 -10.57
N ARG A 26 -4.97 -7.83 -11.62
CA ARG A 26 -5.95 -8.77 -12.16
C ARG A 26 -5.27 -9.92 -12.90
N GLU A 27 -4.16 -9.67 -13.59
CA GLU A 27 -3.36 -10.73 -14.21
C GLU A 27 -2.79 -11.68 -13.16
N LEU A 28 -2.23 -11.13 -12.07
CA LEU A 28 -1.73 -11.94 -10.96
C LEU A 28 -2.85 -12.77 -10.31
N ALA A 29 -4.02 -12.17 -10.09
CA ALA A 29 -5.17 -12.88 -9.54
C ALA A 29 -5.66 -14.00 -10.48
N LEU A 30 -5.67 -13.77 -11.80
CA LEU A 30 -5.97 -14.80 -12.80
C LEU A 30 -4.94 -15.93 -12.82
N ASP A 31 -3.65 -15.62 -12.66
CA ASP A 31 -2.58 -16.61 -12.57
C ASP A 31 -2.69 -17.48 -11.32
N VAL A 32 -3.13 -16.90 -10.20
CA VAL A 32 -3.45 -17.65 -8.98
C VAL A 32 -4.71 -18.50 -9.18
N LEU A 33 -5.75 -17.96 -9.82
CA LEU A 33 -7.01 -18.68 -10.08
C LEU A 33 -6.77 -20.00 -10.84
N LYS A 34 -5.85 -19.99 -11.81
CA LYS A 34 -5.47 -21.19 -12.58
C LYS A 34 -4.93 -22.35 -11.74
N GLN A 35 -4.47 -22.09 -10.52
CA GLN A 35 -3.95 -23.12 -9.63
C GLN A 35 -5.07 -23.94 -8.97
N PHE A 36 -6.34 -23.54 -9.17
CA PHE A 36 -7.53 -24.21 -8.64
C PHE A 36 -8.39 -24.78 -9.79
N PRO A 37 -8.00 -25.92 -10.40
CA PRO A 37 -8.73 -26.49 -11.53
C PRO A 37 -10.14 -26.98 -11.18
N ASP A 38 -10.37 -27.36 -9.92
CA ASP A 38 -11.65 -27.92 -9.44
C ASP A 38 -12.56 -26.83 -8.86
N HIS A 39 -12.70 -25.74 -9.61
CA HIS A 39 -13.49 -24.60 -9.16
C HIS A 39 -15.00 -24.86 -9.30
N PRO A 40 -15.81 -24.63 -8.26
CA PRO A 40 -17.22 -25.06 -8.27
C PRO A 40 -18.07 -24.34 -9.31
N GLY A 41 -17.84 -23.03 -9.54
CA GLY A 41 -18.59 -22.24 -10.51
C GLY A 41 -17.78 -21.73 -11.71
N LEU A 42 -16.52 -22.14 -11.89
CA LEU A 42 -15.66 -21.63 -12.98
C LEU A 42 -14.92 -22.75 -13.68
N VAL A 43 -14.57 -22.52 -14.94
CA VAL A 43 -13.61 -23.33 -15.69
C VAL A 43 -12.60 -22.41 -16.35
N VAL A 44 -11.32 -22.54 -16.00
CA VAL A 44 -10.24 -21.75 -16.60
C VAL A 44 -9.55 -22.55 -17.70
N VAL A 45 -9.53 -22.03 -18.92
CA VAL A 45 -8.99 -22.72 -20.10
C VAL A 45 -7.94 -21.89 -20.83
N GLU A 46 -7.06 -22.58 -21.56
CA GLU A 46 -5.99 -21.93 -22.34
C GLU A 46 -6.50 -21.27 -23.63
N SER A 47 -7.63 -21.73 -24.16
CA SER A 47 -8.20 -21.26 -25.43
C SER A 47 -9.67 -21.61 -25.53
N GLN A 48 -10.41 -20.91 -26.39
CA GLN A 48 -11.82 -21.20 -26.66
C GLN A 48 -12.05 -22.66 -27.11
N SER A 49 -11.12 -23.24 -27.85
CA SER A 49 -11.20 -24.64 -28.31
C SER A 49 -11.11 -25.68 -27.20
N LYS A 50 -10.63 -25.30 -26.01
CA LYS A 50 -10.58 -26.16 -24.82
C LYS A 50 -11.74 -25.89 -23.86
N ALA A 51 -12.59 -24.91 -24.14
CA ALA A 51 -13.79 -24.66 -23.34
C ALA A 51 -14.71 -25.89 -23.40
N PRO A 52 -15.35 -26.26 -22.29
CA PRO A 52 -16.41 -27.26 -22.33
C PRO A 52 -17.51 -26.81 -23.32
N PRO A 53 -18.14 -27.74 -24.04
CA PRO A 53 -19.26 -27.40 -24.90
C PRO A 53 -20.38 -26.74 -24.08
N ALA A 54 -21.01 -25.71 -24.66
CA ALA A 54 -22.09 -24.99 -23.98
C ALA A 54 -23.32 -25.87 -23.74
N ILE A 55 -23.55 -26.84 -24.62
CA ILE A 55 -24.63 -27.82 -24.57
C ILE A 55 -24.02 -29.18 -24.89
N ILE A 56 -24.31 -30.15 -24.03
CA ILE A 56 -24.01 -31.57 -24.17
C ILE A 56 -25.34 -32.25 -24.44
N VAL A 57 -25.37 -33.10 -25.46
CA VAL A 57 -26.54 -33.89 -25.83
C VAL A 57 -26.24 -35.34 -25.48
N ASP A 58 -27.03 -35.94 -24.61
CA ASP A 58 -26.89 -37.35 -24.22
C ASP A 58 -27.52 -38.27 -25.28
N ASP A 59 -27.26 -39.58 -25.17
CA ASP A 59 -27.74 -40.59 -26.12
C ASP A 59 -29.28 -40.66 -26.21
N ASP A 60 -29.99 -40.20 -25.17
CA ASP A 60 -31.45 -40.13 -25.13
C ASP A 60 -32.03 -38.84 -25.75
N GLY A 61 -31.16 -37.95 -26.22
CA GLY A 61 -31.51 -36.65 -26.80
C GLY A 61 -31.75 -35.55 -25.77
N SER A 62 -31.52 -35.79 -24.48
CA SER A 62 -31.57 -34.74 -23.46
C SER A 62 -30.39 -33.78 -23.60
N GLU A 63 -30.66 -32.49 -23.38
CA GLU A 63 -29.67 -31.42 -23.48
C GLU A 63 -29.38 -30.85 -22.09
N TRP A 64 -28.10 -30.74 -21.73
CA TRP A 64 -27.66 -30.08 -20.52
C TRP A 64 -26.36 -29.29 -20.78
N GLY A 65 -26.13 -28.23 -20.02
CA GLY A 65 -24.95 -27.37 -20.15
C GLY A 65 -24.13 -27.36 -18.87
N ASP A 66 -22.82 -27.15 -18.99
CA ASP A 66 -21.97 -26.86 -17.83
C ASP A 66 -22.34 -25.47 -17.29
N PRO A 67 -22.84 -25.35 -16.05
CA PRO A 67 -23.28 -24.05 -15.51
C PRO A 67 -22.11 -23.13 -15.17
N ARG A 68 -20.87 -23.62 -15.19
CA ARG A 68 -19.69 -22.87 -14.79
C ARG A 68 -19.32 -21.80 -15.81
N ALA A 69 -18.90 -20.64 -15.33
CA ALA A 69 -18.42 -19.59 -16.23
C ALA A 69 -17.04 -19.95 -16.80
N VAL A 70 -16.90 -19.85 -18.13
CA VAL A 70 -15.65 -20.12 -18.83
C VAL A 70 -14.76 -18.89 -18.82
N ILE A 71 -13.55 -19.03 -18.27
CA ILE A 71 -12.52 -17.99 -18.21
C ILE A 71 -11.36 -18.41 -19.11
N ILE A 72 -11.08 -17.66 -20.17
CA ILE A 72 -9.96 -17.96 -21.07
C ILE A 72 -8.73 -17.19 -20.58
N TRP A 73 -7.74 -17.90 -20.04
CA TRP A 73 -6.50 -17.30 -19.54
C TRP A 73 -5.27 -18.17 -19.87
N PRO A 74 -4.58 -17.91 -21.00
CA PRO A 74 -3.41 -18.68 -21.43
C PRO A 74 -2.23 -18.59 -20.46
N ALA A 75 -1.45 -19.66 -20.34
CA ALA A 75 -0.20 -19.68 -19.59
C ALA A 75 0.92 -18.90 -20.31
N ASP A 76 0.93 -18.91 -21.64
CA ASP A 76 1.92 -18.16 -22.41
C ASP A 76 1.63 -16.65 -22.38
N THR A 77 2.47 -15.90 -21.67
CA THR A 77 2.36 -14.45 -21.53
C THR A 77 2.45 -13.71 -22.86
N LYS A 78 3.03 -14.29 -23.91
CA LYS A 78 3.11 -13.68 -25.24
C LYS A 78 1.77 -13.65 -25.97
N THR A 79 0.89 -14.59 -25.63
CA THR A 79 -0.47 -14.66 -26.19
C THR A 79 -1.46 -13.77 -25.43
N ARG A 80 -1.10 -13.38 -24.20
CA ARG A 80 -1.91 -12.46 -23.38
C ARG A 80 -1.88 -11.06 -23.99
N ASN A 81 -3.03 -10.43 -23.99
CA ASN A 81 -3.19 -9.04 -24.40
C ASN A 81 -4.35 -8.39 -23.64
N GLY A 82 -4.47 -7.07 -23.75
CA GLY A 82 -5.48 -6.31 -23.02
C GLY A 82 -6.92 -6.71 -23.33
N SER A 83 -7.22 -7.19 -24.55
CA SER A 83 -8.56 -7.66 -24.90
C SER A 83 -8.92 -8.93 -24.15
N LEU A 84 -7.97 -9.88 -24.08
CA LEU A 84 -8.15 -11.14 -23.38
C LEU A 84 -8.29 -10.93 -21.87
N LEU A 85 -7.45 -10.06 -21.30
CA LEU A 85 -7.56 -9.67 -19.89
C LEU A 85 -8.93 -9.04 -19.60
N LYS A 86 -9.37 -8.11 -20.46
CA LYS A 86 -10.67 -7.45 -20.31
C LYS A 86 -11.80 -8.47 -20.35
N GLN A 87 -11.82 -9.38 -21.32
CA GLN A 87 -12.85 -10.41 -21.45
C GLN A 87 -12.86 -11.36 -20.24
N ALA A 88 -11.70 -11.85 -19.82
CA ALA A 88 -11.58 -12.72 -18.64
C ALA A 88 -12.11 -12.02 -17.38
N CYS A 89 -11.76 -10.73 -17.20
CA CYS A 89 -12.25 -9.92 -16.10
C CYS A 89 -13.76 -9.64 -16.18
N GLU A 90 -14.32 -9.42 -17.37
CA GLU A 90 -15.76 -9.23 -17.55
C GLU A 90 -16.54 -10.49 -17.16
N ASN A 91 -16.07 -11.67 -17.59
CA ASN A 91 -16.66 -12.95 -17.20
C ASN A 91 -16.57 -13.15 -15.67
N LEU A 92 -15.41 -12.89 -15.07
CA LEU A 92 -15.24 -12.97 -13.61
C LEU A 92 -16.13 -11.97 -12.86
N ALA A 93 -16.33 -10.77 -13.40
CA ALA A 93 -17.20 -9.77 -12.78
C ALA A 93 -18.69 -10.16 -12.82
N ALA A 94 -19.08 -11.12 -13.65
CA ALA A 94 -20.43 -11.65 -13.75
C ALA A 94 -20.71 -12.82 -12.79
N VAL A 95 -19.66 -13.43 -12.24
CA VAL A 95 -19.73 -14.62 -11.37
C VAL A 95 -20.16 -14.22 -9.95
N ASP A 96 -20.98 -15.04 -9.30
CA ASP A 96 -21.41 -14.79 -7.92
C ASP A 96 -20.24 -15.02 -6.96
N TRP A 97 -20.26 -14.36 -5.81
CA TRP A 97 -19.24 -14.59 -4.78
C TRP A 97 -19.21 -16.06 -4.34
N CYS A 98 -20.37 -16.73 -4.25
CA CYS A 98 -20.49 -18.11 -3.77
C CYS A 98 -19.82 -19.12 -4.71
N ASP A 99 -19.75 -18.80 -6.00
CA ASP A 99 -19.21 -19.64 -7.06
C ASP A 99 -17.68 -19.73 -7.03
N TYR A 100 -17.02 -18.83 -6.29
CA TYR A 100 -15.57 -18.86 -6.06
C TYR A 100 -15.13 -20.04 -5.20
N HIS A 101 -14.01 -20.68 -5.54
CA HIS A 101 -13.34 -21.64 -4.65
C HIS A 101 -12.92 -20.94 -3.35
N ASP A 102 -13.06 -21.61 -2.20
CA ASP A 102 -12.88 -20.97 -0.90
C ASP A 102 -11.46 -20.43 -0.67
N ASP A 103 -10.42 -21.17 -1.08
CA ASP A 103 -9.04 -20.67 -1.01
C ASP A 103 -8.82 -19.42 -1.88
N PHE A 104 -9.49 -19.34 -3.02
CA PHE A 104 -9.42 -18.16 -3.88
C PHE A 104 -10.17 -16.97 -3.27
N LYS A 105 -11.29 -17.22 -2.58
CA LYS A 105 -12.00 -16.19 -1.80
C LYS A 105 -11.09 -15.60 -0.72
N VAL A 106 -10.30 -16.43 -0.03
CA VAL A 106 -9.33 -15.95 0.97
C VAL A 106 -8.36 -14.97 0.32
N MET A 107 -7.74 -15.35 -0.80
CA MET A 107 -6.84 -14.46 -1.54
C MET A 107 -7.53 -13.15 -1.96
N LEU A 108 -8.75 -13.22 -2.52
CA LEU A 108 -9.50 -12.01 -2.89
C LEU A 108 -9.85 -11.13 -1.69
N SER A 109 -10.05 -11.71 -0.50
CA SER A 109 -10.30 -10.97 0.73
C SER A 109 -9.05 -10.24 1.26
N GLU A 110 -7.86 -10.67 0.84
CA GLU A 110 -6.58 -10.02 1.17
C GLU A 110 -6.22 -8.87 0.23
N LEU A 111 -7.05 -8.58 -0.78
CA LEU A 111 -6.87 -7.41 -1.64
C LEU A 111 -6.82 -6.13 -0.82
N LEU A 112 -5.68 -5.44 -0.87
CA LEU A 112 -5.48 -4.16 -0.21
C LEU A 112 -5.99 -3.04 -1.11
N VAL A 113 -6.84 -2.20 -0.54
CA VAL A 113 -7.36 -1.00 -1.19
C VAL A 113 -6.88 0.22 -0.42
N LEU A 114 -6.18 1.13 -1.10
CA LEU A 114 -5.79 2.38 -0.47
C LEU A 114 -7.03 3.24 -0.21
N ARG A 115 -7.01 3.99 0.88
CA ARG A 115 -8.11 4.89 1.24
C ARG A 115 -8.48 5.85 0.11
N ALA A 116 -7.48 6.41 -0.58
CA ALA A 116 -7.71 7.37 -1.66
C ALA A 116 -8.44 6.71 -2.85
N ASP A 117 -8.05 5.50 -3.22
CA ASP A 117 -8.65 4.75 -4.33
C ASP A 117 -10.09 4.35 -4.01
N PHE A 118 -10.35 3.86 -2.79
CA PHE A 118 -11.70 3.53 -2.37
C PHE A 118 -12.61 4.78 -2.32
N GLN A 119 -12.08 5.92 -1.87
CA GLN A 119 -12.83 7.17 -1.88
C GLN A 119 -13.18 7.63 -3.30
N ALA A 120 -12.24 7.52 -4.24
CA ALA A 120 -12.46 7.83 -5.64
C ALA A 120 -13.55 6.91 -6.24
N PHE A 121 -13.46 5.61 -5.97
CA PHE A 121 -14.47 4.63 -6.38
C PHE A 121 -15.88 4.98 -5.86
N CYS A 122 -16.03 5.25 -4.56
CA CYS A 122 -17.32 5.62 -3.98
C CYS A 122 -17.90 6.89 -4.60
N ARG A 123 -17.07 7.91 -4.84
CA ARG A 123 -17.52 9.16 -5.50
C ARG A 123 -17.99 8.89 -6.92
N ALA A 124 -17.25 8.10 -7.69
CA ALA A 124 -17.62 7.73 -9.06
C ALA A 124 -18.95 6.94 -9.13
N LYS A 125 -19.25 6.13 -8.11
CA LYS A 125 -20.52 5.38 -8.00
C LYS A 125 -21.65 6.14 -7.31
N GLY A 126 -21.41 7.37 -6.84
CA GLY A 126 -22.40 8.15 -6.08
C GLY A 126 -22.69 7.57 -4.68
N TYR A 127 -21.83 6.70 -4.16
CA TYR A 127 -21.97 6.14 -2.82
C TYR A 127 -21.58 7.15 -1.75
N ARG A 128 -22.34 7.17 -0.66
CA ARG A 128 -21.98 7.96 0.52
C ARG A 128 -20.73 7.37 1.16
N LEU A 129 -19.70 8.20 1.31
CA LEU A 129 -18.50 7.81 2.03
C LEU A 129 -18.84 7.55 3.51
N PRO A 130 -18.43 6.42 4.09
CA PRO A 130 -18.53 6.20 5.53
C PRO A 130 -17.89 7.32 6.33
N ALA A 131 -18.48 7.69 7.47
CA ALA A 131 -18.06 8.83 8.29
C ALA A 131 -16.58 8.77 8.72
N PHE A 132 -16.07 7.57 8.98
CA PHE A 132 -14.67 7.36 9.36
C PHE A 132 -13.68 7.63 8.20
N TRP A 133 -14.14 7.61 6.95
CA TRP A 133 -13.37 7.99 5.76
C TRP A 133 -13.69 9.37 5.22
N SER A 134 -14.93 9.84 5.39
CA SER A 134 -15.34 11.20 5.04
C SER A 134 -14.96 12.23 6.10
N GLY A 135 -14.44 11.77 7.24
CA GLY A 135 -13.99 12.65 8.28
C GLY A 135 -12.99 13.64 7.70
N ASP A 136 -13.36 14.91 7.77
CA ASP A 136 -12.51 16.00 8.21
C ASP A 136 -11.83 15.63 9.54
N ALA A 137 -11.11 14.51 9.57
CA ALA A 137 -10.02 14.33 10.49
C ALA A 137 -9.07 15.43 10.07
N LYS A 138 -9.24 16.62 10.68
CA LYS A 138 -8.28 17.72 10.61
C LYS A 138 -6.93 17.02 10.61
N PRO A 139 -6.10 17.20 9.57
CA PRO A 139 -4.82 16.50 9.47
C PRO A 139 -4.24 16.57 10.86
N ASN A 140 -3.97 15.42 11.48
CA ASN A 140 -3.53 15.41 12.86
C ASN A 140 -2.17 16.09 12.82
N VAL A 141 -2.14 17.41 12.97
CA VAL A 141 -1.00 18.25 12.61
C VAL A 141 0.17 17.85 13.50
N ALA A 142 -0.14 17.45 14.73
CA ALA A 142 0.81 16.83 15.66
C ALA A 142 1.33 15.46 15.22
N ALA A 143 0.56 14.64 14.48
CA ALA A 143 1.06 13.41 13.88
C ALA A 143 1.94 13.67 12.65
N GLN A 144 1.54 14.61 11.79
CA GLN A 144 2.33 14.99 10.61
C GLN A 144 3.66 15.64 11.03
N ALA A 145 3.64 16.59 11.98
CA ALA A 145 4.83 17.20 12.57
C ALA A 145 5.82 16.17 13.14
N LYS A 146 5.33 15.05 13.70
CA LYS A 146 6.19 13.94 14.16
C LYS A 146 6.85 13.19 13.01
N ILE A 147 6.14 12.97 11.92
CA ILE A 147 6.67 12.31 10.71
C ILE A 147 7.74 13.21 10.08
N ASP A 148 7.43 14.49 9.90
CA ASP A 148 8.33 15.46 9.28
C ASP A 148 9.60 15.66 10.11
N CYS A 149 9.45 15.84 11.44
CA CYS A 149 10.60 15.94 12.35
C CYS A 149 11.49 14.69 12.31
N ARG A 150 10.90 13.49 12.23
CA ARG A 150 11.66 12.24 12.09
C ARG A 150 12.44 12.21 10.79
N ASN A 151 11.82 12.60 9.68
CA ASN A 151 12.46 12.60 8.36
C ASN A 151 13.60 13.62 8.29
N TRP A 152 13.37 14.82 8.82
CA TRP A 152 14.38 15.85 8.95
C TRP A 152 15.59 15.36 9.78
N LEU A 153 15.37 14.79 10.97
CA LEU A 153 16.46 14.24 11.79
C LEU A 153 17.25 13.13 11.08
N ARG A 154 16.58 12.29 10.26
CA ARG A 154 17.29 11.28 9.44
C ARG A 154 18.17 11.92 8.38
N GLN A 155 17.72 13.01 7.78
CA GLN A 155 18.49 13.77 6.80
C GLN A 155 19.71 14.43 7.45
N GLU A 156 19.54 15.08 8.60
CA GLU A 156 20.63 15.66 9.39
C GLU A 156 21.70 14.62 9.73
N VAL A 157 21.29 13.43 10.20
CA VAL A 157 22.21 12.32 10.52
C VAL A 157 22.99 11.86 9.28
N ARG A 158 22.37 11.85 8.10
CA ARG A 158 23.03 11.48 6.84
C ARG A 158 24.04 12.53 6.40
N GLN A 159 23.68 13.81 6.50
CA GLN A 159 24.54 14.92 6.07
C GLN A 159 25.74 15.10 7.01
N LEU A 160 25.56 14.90 8.31
CA LEU A 160 26.60 15.08 9.33
C LEU A 160 27.29 13.76 9.70
N ARG A 161 27.42 12.82 8.75
CA ARG A 161 27.99 11.49 9.02
C ARG A 161 29.36 11.54 9.68
N ASP A 162 30.19 12.50 9.26
CA ASP A 162 31.58 12.70 9.68
C ASP A 162 31.80 14.03 10.45
N ALA A 163 30.76 14.86 10.59
CA ALA A 163 30.81 16.13 11.30
C ALA A 163 30.32 15.99 12.75
N LYS A 164 30.77 16.91 13.62
CA LYS A 164 30.33 16.94 15.01
C LYS A 164 28.89 17.47 15.08
N PRO A 165 27.93 16.70 15.62
CA PRO A 165 26.55 17.16 15.76
C PRO A 165 26.43 18.32 16.74
N MET A 166 25.38 19.12 16.55
CA MET A 166 24.95 20.10 17.54
C MET A 166 24.40 19.42 18.81
N ARG A 167 24.25 20.18 19.89
CA ARG A 167 23.62 19.68 21.12
C ARG A 167 22.14 19.39 20.87
N LYS A 168 21.58 18.35 21.53
CA LYS A 168 20.14 18.00 21.47
C LYS A 168 19.21 19.21 21.66
N ALA A 169 19.57 20.12 22.58
CA ALA A 169 18.79 21.33 22.84
C ALA A 169 18.68 22.26 21.61
N ALA A 170 19.72 22.33 20.77
CA ALA A 170 19.71 23.16 19.57
C ALA A 170 18.83 22.55 18.48
N TYR A 171 18.95 21.24 18.22
CA TYR A 171 18.03 20.53 17.32
C TYR A 171 16.57 20.61 17.77
N ARG A 172 16.32 20.61 19.09
CA ARG A 172 14.97 20.77 19.63
C ARG A 172 14.40 22.16 19.37
N ALA A 173 15.22 23.21 19.52
CA ALA A 173 14.82 24.58 19.25
C ALA A 173 14.46 24.73 17.76
N GLU A 174 15.34 24.27 16.89
CA GLU A 174 15.14 24.29 15.44
C GLU A 174 13.91 23.46 15.01
N ALA A 175 13.74 22.26 15.55
CA ALA A 175 12.55 21.44 15.29
C ALA A 175 11.25 22.12 15.74
N ARG A 176 11.28 22.93 16.81
CA ARG A 176 10.10 23.66 17.28
C ARG A 176 9.76 24.84 16.38
N GLU A 177 10.77 25.47 15.79
CA GLU A 177 10.58 26.55 14.80
C GLU A 177 10.01 26.00 13.49
N GLN A 178 10.55 24.86 13.00
CA GLN A 178 10.12 24.23 11.76
C GLN A 178 8.78 23.48 11.90
N PHE A 179 8.54 22.83 13.03
CA PHE A 179 7.37 21.97 13.27
C PHE A 179 6.57 22.48 14.48
N ARG A 180 5.78 23.56 14.29
CA ARG A 180 5.09 24.30 15.37
C ARG A 180 4.22 23.42 16.28
N ASP A 181 3.62 22.36 15.76
CA ASP A 181 2.75 21.44 16.51
C ASP A 181 3.51 20.29 17.19
N LEU A 182 4.83 20.28 17.13
CA LEU A 182 5.66 19.26 17.76
C LEU A 182 5.88 19.56 19.25
N THR A 183 5.32 18.72 20.11
CA THR A 183 5.58 18.84 21.55
C THR A 183 7.00 18.43 21.91
N ALA A 184 7.52 19.02 22.99
CA ALA A 184 8.83 18.69 23.53
C ALA A 184 9.00 17.17 23.77
N ARG A 185 8.01 16.53 24.39
CA ARG A 185 8.01 15.07 24.66
C ARG A 185 8.01 14.24 23.36
N ALA A 186 7.30 14.69 22.33
CA ALA A 186 7.30 14.03 21.03
C ALA A 186 8.68 14.10 20.36
N PHE A 187 9.33 15.26 20.39
CA PHE A 187 10.70 15.41 19.92
C PHE A 187 11.66 14.45 20.63
N ASP A 188 11.62 14.36 21.96
CA ASP A 188 12.52 13.48 22.72
C ASP A 188 12.33 12.02 22.30
N LYS A 189 11.09 11.56 22.13
CA LYS A 189 10.80 10.20 21.67
C LYS A 189 11.33 9.94 20.26
N ILE A 190 11.20 10.91 19.35
CA ILE A 190 11.73 10.79 17.99
C ILE A 190 13.26 10.78 18.01
N TRP A 191 13.88 11.65 18.80
CA TRP A 191 15.33 11.70 18.98
C TRP A 191 15.88 10.34 19.39
N GLU A 192 15.35 9.76 20.48
CA GLU A 192 15.80 8.45 20.97
C GLU A 192 15.68 7.34 19.92
N ALA A 193 14.64 7.38 19.07
CA ALA A 193 14.40 6.38 18.05
C ALA A 193 15.19 6.59 16.75
N THR A 194 15.69 7.80 16.47
CA THR A 194 16.15 8.19 15.13
C THR A 194 17.64 8.47 15.07
N VAL A 195 18.21 9.14 16.07
CA VAL A 195 19.63 9.51 16.04
C VAL A 195 20.50 8.33 16.51
N PRO A 196 21.74 8.19 16.02
CA PRO A 196 22.65 7.15 16.48
C PRO A 196 23.11 7.39 17.93
N ASP A 197 23.46 6.33 18.65
CA ASP A 197 23.76 6.42 20.10
C ASP A 197 24.91 7.37 20.44
N ARG A 198 25.89 7.53 19.53
CA ARG A 198 26.98 8.50 19.68
C ARG A 198 26.50 9.96 19.83
N TRP A 199 25.34 10.31 19.30
CA TRP A 199 24.72 11.64 19.45
C TRP A 199 23.90 11.78 20.74
N LYS A 200 23.47 10.66 21.34
CA LYS A 200 22.69 10.62 22.58
C LYS A 200 23.56 10.73 23.82
N ARG A 201 24.82 10.25 23.73
CA ARG A 201 25.76 10.30 24.84
C ARG A 201 25.97 11.75 25.29
N PRO A 202 25.78 12.08 26.57
CA PRO A 202 26.08 13.42 27.08
C PRO A 202 27.58 13.68 26.96
N GLY A 203 28.00 14.44 25.95
CA GLY A 203 29.35 14.98 25.84
C GLY A 203 29.46 16.25 26.66
N ALA A 204 30.29 16.24 27.69
CA ALA A 204 30.58 17.40 28.55
C ALA A 204 30.94 18.66 27.71
N PRO A 205 30.60 19.88 28.16
CA PRO A 205 31.06 21.10 27.52
C PRO A 205 32.60 21.18 27.54
N PRO A 206 33.26 21.78 26.55
CA PRO A 206 34.43 22.58 26.89
C PRO A 206 33.91 23.66 27.85
N GLY A 207 34.44 23.66 29.08
CA GLY A 207 34.13 24.69 30.07
C GLY A 207 34.41 26.09 29.53
N PRO A 208 33.86 27.14 30.16
CA PRO A 208 34.10 28.51 29.74
C PRO A 208 35.62 28.76 29.76
N ARG A 209 36.19 29.12 28.60
CA ARG A 209 37.52 29.73 28.54
C ARG A 209 37.42 30.99 29.38
N SER A 210 37.95 30.95 30.60
CA SER A 210 38.07 32.12 31.45
C SER A 210 38.84 33.16 30.65
N LYS A 211 38.26 34.36 30.49
CA LYS A 211 39.04 35.54 30.13
C LYS A 211 40.03 35.75 31.28
N ALA A 212 41.24 35.21 31.15
CA ALA A 212 42.35 35.58 32.00
C ALA A 212 42.66 37.05 31.69
N GLY A 213 42.39 37.91 32.67
CA GLY A 213 42.82 39.28 32.65
C GLY A 213 44.35 39.32 32.61
N SER A 214 44.89 40.06 31.65
CA SER A 214 46.21 40.64 31.77
C SER A 214 46.03 42.13 32.05
N ALA A 215 46.36 42.49 33.29
CA ALA A 215 46.47 43.86 33.78
C ALA A 215 47.57 44.64 33.03
N PRO A 216 47.55 45.98 33.06
CA PRO A 216 48.53 46.82 32.37
C PRO A 216 49.84 46.90 33.17
N ARG A 217 50.99 46.78 32.49
CA ARG A 217 52.30 47.14 33.03
C ARG A 217 52.50 48.65 32.88
N LYS A 218 52.59 49.36 34.01
CA LYS A 218 53.22 50.68 34.09
C LYS A 218 54.73 50.50 34.28
N SER A 219 55.54 51.21 33.50
CA SER A 219 56.85 51.78 33.86
C SER A 219 57.17 52.83 32.80
#